data_AF-A0A081BYJ3-F1
#
_entry.id   AF-A0A081BYJ3-F1
#
_cell.length_a   1.000
_cell.length_b   1.000
_cell.length_c   1.000
_cell.angle_alpha   90.00
_cell.angle_beta   90.00
_cell.angle_gamma   90.00
#
_symmetry.space_group_name_H-M   'P 1'
#
loop_
_entity.id
_entity.type
_entity.pdbx_description
1 polymer ?
#
loop_
_entity_poly.entity_id
_entity_poly.type
_entity_poly.pdbx_seq_one_letter_code
_entity_poly.pdbx_strand_id
1 'polypeptide(L)'
;MERQVIAVEQFLVSAHTLWSKRWLLLTSGDFAKHHFNSMTVGWGSFGTMWARPFAQIVVRPTRYTFEFMEQYDTFTLCAFPSAYQRALQITGSKSGRAGDKIKAAGLTPMAASQIAAPGFAEAELIIECRKMYWDDLNPAQFLDPEIENNYPLKDYHRIYFGEILSISGVKSYCM
;
A
#
# COMPACT_ATOMS: atom_id res chain seq x y z
N MET A 1 -6.91 6.71 -18.26
CA MET A 1 -6.07 7.81 -17.70
C MET A 1 -4.64 7.47 -18.01
N GLU A 2 -3.91 8.37 -18.64
CA GLU A 2 -2.49 8.16 -18.95
C GLU A 2 -1.65 8.58 -17.74
N ARG A 3 -0.90 7.64 -17.17
CA ARG A 3 0.08 7.90 -16.11
C ARG A 3 1.43 8.18 -16.76
N GLN A 4 2.19 9.12 -16.21
CA GLN A 4 3.59 9.37 -16.57
C GLN A 4 4.50 9.01 -15.41
N VAL A 5 5.76 8.71 -15.69
CA VAL A 5 6.78 8.58 -14.64
C VAL A 5 7.00 9.95 -14.02
N ILE A 6 7.06 10.00 -12.69
CA ILE A 6 7.24 11.21 -11.89
C ILE A 6 8.58 11.09 -11.17
N ALA A 7 9.47 12.06 -11.36
CA ALA A 7 10.69 12.14 -10.57
C ALA A 7 10.32 12.36 -9.10
N VAL A 8 11.04 11.74 -8.17
CA VAL A 8 10.64 11.75 -6.75
C VAL A 8 10.61 13.16 -6.15
N GLU A 9 11.45 14.07 -6.67
CA GLU A 9 11.52 15.48 -6.30
C GLU A 9 10.30 16.28 -6.79
N GLN A 10 9.60 15.77 -7.79
CA GLN A 10 8.39 16.38 -8.38
C GLN A 10 7.10 15.75 -7.84
N PHE A 11 7.21 14.69 -7.03
CA PHE A 11 6.05 14.00 -6.49
C PHE A 11 5.34 14.86 -5.45
N LEU A 12 4.10 15.25 -5.77
CA LEU A 12 3.27 16.09 -4.92
C LEU A 12 1.96 15.38 -4.58
N VAL A 13 1.63 15.33 -3.29
CA VAL A 13 0.37 14.74 -2.84
C VAL A 13 -0.11 15.35 -1.53
N SER A 14 -1.44 15.46 -1.36
CA SER A 14 -2.06 15.73 -0.06
C SER A 14 -2.01 14.45 0.78
N ALA A 15 -0.85 14.19 1.41
CA ALA A 15 -0.56 12.92 2.07
C ALA A 15 -1.65 12.52 3.09
N HIS A 16 -2.02 13.41 4.02
CA HIS A 16 -3.04 13.10 5.01
C HIS A 16 -4.38 12.73 4.38
N THR A 17 -4.84 13.48 3.38
CA THR A 17 -6.10 13.19 2.66
C THR A 17 -6.03 11.87 1.90
N LEU A 18 -4.90 11.59 1.25
CA LEU A 18 -4.69 10.34 0.52
C LEU A 18 -4.81 9.15 1.46
N TRP A 19 -4.13 9.16 2.61
CA TRP A 19 -4.19 8.08 3.58
C TRP A 19 -5.56 8.00 4.27
N SER A 20 -6.11 9.10 4.79
CA SER A 20 -7.29 9.04 5.67
C SER A 20 -8.63 9.01 4.95
N LYS A 21 -8.73 9.53 3.71
CA LYS A 21 -10.01 9.67 2.99
C LYS A 21 -10.06 8.89 1.68
N ARG A 22 -8.97 8.89 0.90
CA ARG A 22 -8.95 8.22 -0.41
C ARG A 22 -8.53 6.76 -0.32
N TRP A 23 -7.72 6.44 0.69
CA TRP A 23 -7.05 5.16 0.90
C TRP A 23 -6.13 4.77 -0.27
N LEU A 24 -5.23 3.84 0.02
CA LEU A 24 -4.36 3.22 -0.97
C LEU A 24 -4.63 1.72 -0.99
N LEU A 25 -4.33 1.09 -2.11
CA LEU A 25 -4.28 -0.36 -2.21
C LEU A 25 -2.82 -0.80 -2.11
N LEU A 26 -2.47 -1.46 -1.02
CA LEU A 26 -1.19 -2.13 -0.82
C LEU A 26 -1.25 -3.49 -1.51
N THR A 27 -0.30 -3.79 -2.38
CA THR A 27 -0.21 -5.11 -3.04
C THR A 27 1.21 -5.65 -2.96
N SER A 28 1.35 -6.92 -2.60
CA SER A 28 2.63 -7.62 -2.58
C SER A 28 2.48 -9.02 -3.18
N GLY A 29 3.56 -9.56 -3.72
CA GLY A 29 3.58 -10.81 -4.46
C GLY A 29 4.41 -10.74 -5.74
N ASP A 30 4.13 -11.66 -6.64
CA ASP A 30 4.80 -11.81 -7.94
C ASP A 30 3.75 -11.95 -9.04
N PHE A 31 3.67 -10.94 -9.90
CA PHE A 31 2.72 -10.88 -11.00
C PHE A 31 2.92 -12.01 -12.01
N ALA A 32 4.17 -12.33 -12.37
CA ALA A 32 4.49 -13.35 -13.36
C ALA A 32 4.11 -14.76 -12.88
N LYS A 33 4.14 -14.99 -11.56
CA LYS A 33 3.70 -16.25 -10.95
C LYS A 33 2.21 -16.30 -10.65
N HIS A 34 1.46 -15.24 -10.93
CA HIS A 34 0.07 -15.07 -10.49
C HIS A 34 -0.12 -15.32 -8.99
N HIS A 35 0.87 -14.95 -8.18
CA HIS A 35 0.85 -15.16 -6.73
C HIS A 35 1.02 -13.82 -6.01
N PHE A 36 -0.09 -13.14 -5.80
CA PHE A 36 -0.12 -11.84 -5.13
C PHE A 36 -1.46 -11.61 -4.45
N ASN A 37 -1.47 -10.68 -3.51
CA ASN A 37 -2.68 -10.28 -2.83
C ASN A 37 -2.61 -8.80 -2.44
N SER A 38 -3.78 -8.17 -2.35
CA SER A 38 -3.91 -6.74 -2.07
C SER A 38 -4.70 -6.49 -0.80
N MET A 39 -4.54 -5.34 -0.17
CA MET A 39 -5.44 -4.86 0.89
C MET A 39 -5.53 -3.35 0.87
N THR A 40 -6.67 -2.82 1.27
CA THR A 40 -6.82 -1.37 1.45
C THR A 40 -6.14 -0.95 2.74
N VAL A 41 -5.31 0.09 2.64
CA VAL A 41 -4.59 0.71 3.74
C VAL A 41 -5.01 2.17 3.88
N GLY A 42 -5.23 2.59 5.13
CA GLY A 42 -5.53 3.98 5.47
C GLY A 42 -4.50 4.62 6.40
N TRP A 43 -3.50 3.85 6.85
CA TRP A 43 -2.45 4.29 7.75
C TRP A 43 -1.10 4.13 7.07
N GLY A 44 -0.31 5.20 7.07
CA GLY A 44 1.01 5.25 6.43
C GLY A 44 1.53 6.67 6.32
N SER A 45 2.70 6.81 5.73
CA SER A 45 3.33 8.10 5.47
C SER A 45 4.24 8.02 4.24
N PHE A 46 4.58 9.18 3.68
CA PHE A 46 5.63 9.35 2.68
C PHE A 46 6.64 10.37 3.20
N GLY A 47 7.91 10.21 2.86
CA GLY A 47 8.94 11.16 3.26
C GLY A 47 10.34 10.69 2.88
N THR A 48 11.31 11.03 3.73
CA THR A 48 12.72 10.64 3.56
C THR A 48 13.23 9.94 4.82
N MET A 49 13.86 8.78 4.64
CA MET A 49 14.51 8.01 5.72
C MET A 49 15.84 7.47 5.20
N TRP A 50 16.90 7.56 6.00
CA TRP A 50 18.27 7.18 5.59
C TRP A 50 18.73 7.84 4.27
N ALA A 51 18.38 9.11 4.08
CA ALA A 51 18.63 9.88 2.84
C ALA A 51 18.01 9.26 1.57
N ARG A 52 16.97 8.43 1.71
CA ARG A 52 16.23 7.80 0.60
C ARG A 52 14.74 8.14 0.69
N PRO A 53 14.06 8.32 -0.46
CA PRO A 53 12.62 8.50 -0.45
C PRO A 53 11.96 7.21 0.03
N PHE A 54 10.98 7.33 0.91
CA PHE A 54 10.34 6.15 1.50
C PHE A 54 8.83 6.30 1.68
N ALA A 55 8.17 5.15 1.71
CA ALA A 55 6.81 4.98 2.19
C ALA A 55 6.81 4.15 3.47
N GLN A 56 6.17 4.66 4.53
CA GLN A 56 5.85 3.88 5.72
C GLN A 56 4.46 3.27 5.55
N ILE A 57 4.34 1.97 5.78
CA ILE A 57 3.06 1.28 5.81
C ILE A 57 2.96 0.41 7.05
N VAL A 58 1.74 0.12 7.47
CA VAL A 58 1.47 -0.74 8.61
C VAL A 58 0.46 -1.82 8.23
N VAL A 59 0.75 -3.07 8.59
CA VAL A 59 -0.08 -4.24 8.25
C VAL A 59 -0.36 -5.02 9.52
N ARG A 60 -1.65 -5.29 9.80
CA ARG A 60 -1.99 -6.18 10.91
C ARG A 60 -1.63 -7.62 10.55
N PRO A 61 -1.06 -8.41 11.47
CA PRO A 61 -0.74 -9.82 11.26
C PRO A 61 -1.94 -10.67 10.82
N THR A 62 -3.16 -10.25 11.19
CA THR A 62 -4.42 -10.92 10.83
C THR A 62 -4.79 -10.78 9.36
N ARG A 63 -4.19 -9.83 8.62
CA ARG A 63 -4.48 -9.59 7.20
C ARG A 63 -3.77 -10.62 6.35
N TYR A 64 -4.47 -11.22 5.37
CA TYR A 64 -3.84 -12.17 4.46
C TYR A 64 -2.63 -11.59 3.70
N THR A 65 -2.67 -10.29 3.37
CA THR A 65 -1.54 -9.60 2.73
C THR A 65 -0.28 -9.57 3.60
N PHE A 66 -0.38 -9.76 4.93
CA PHE A 66 0.79 -9.89 5.81
C PHE A 66 1.70 -11.03 5.36
N GLU A 67 1.15 -12.20 4.99
CA GLU A 67 1.95 -13.34 4.53
C GLU A 67 2.76 -13.00 3.27
N PHE A 68 2.17 -12.25 2.33
CA PHE A 68 2.85 -11.79 1.13
C PHE A 68 3.91 -10.74 1.47
N MET A 69 3.60 -9.83 2.39
CA MET A 69 4.56 -8.84 2.88
C MET A 69 5.73 -9.48 3.62
N GLU A 70 5.57 -10.68 4.20
CA GLU A 70 6.68 -11.44 4.80
C GLU A 70 7.46 -12.23 3.74
N GLN A 71 6.77 -12.82 2.76
CA GLN A 71 7.36 -13.68 1.74
C GLN A 71 8.12 -12.91 0.64
N TYR A 72 7.63 -11.75 0.24
CA TYR A 72 8.16 -10.97 -0.89
C TYR A 72 8.82 -9.68 -0.41
N ASP A 73 9.87 -9.23 -1.10
CA ASP A 73 10.67 -8.06 -0.73
C ASP A 73 10.09 -6.72 -1.25
N THR A 74 9.12 -6.78 -2.17
CA THR A 74 8.56 -5.62 -2.86
C THR A 74 7.05 -5.49 -2.71
N PHE A 75 6.54 -4.27 -2.86
CA PHE A 75 5.11 -3.96 -2.84
C PHE A 75 4.79 -2.71 -3.66
N THR A 76 3.54 -2.58 -4.09
CA THR A 76 3.01 -1.35 -4.68
C THR A 76 2.03 -0.66 -3.73
N LEU A 77 1.96 0.66 -3.83
CA LEU A 77 0.87 1.48 -3.30
C LEU A 77 0.14 2.15 -4.47
N CYS A 78 -1.13 1.82 -4.63
CA CYS A 78 -1.95 2.36 -5.72
C CYS A 78 -3.07 3.26 -5.20
N ALA A 79 -3.18 4.48 -5.73
CA ALA A 79 -4.34 5.35 -5.53
C ALA A 79 -5.28 5.25 -6.73
N PHE A 80 -6.58 5.43 -6.51
CA PHE A 80 -7.60 5.27 -7.54
C PHE A 80 -8.52 6.50 -7.60
N PRO A 81 -9.13 6.77 -8.77
CA PRO A 81 -10.23 7.74 -8.88
C PRO A 81 -11.38 7.39 -7.93
N SER A 82 -12.16 8.40 -7.53
CA SER A 82 -13.28 8.24 -6.60
C SER A 82 -14.31 7.17 -7.03
N ALA A 83 -14.47 6.95 -8.34
CA ALA A 83 -15.33 5.91 -8.90
C ALA A 83 -15.00 4.49 -8.41
N TYR A 84 -13.75 4.24 -7.97
CA TYR A 84 -13.29 2.94 -7.48
C TYR A 84 -13.37 2.79 -5.95
N GLN A 85 -14.01 3.73 -5.23
CA GLN A 85 -14.13 3.62 -3.77
C GLN A 85 -14.77 2.30 -3.32
N ARG A 86 -15.74 1.78 -4.08
CA ARG A 86 -16.35 0.47 -3.81
C ARG A 86 -15.38 -0.69 -3.99
N ALA A 87 -14.49 -0.63 -4.98
CA ALA A 87 -13.44 -1.63 -5.16
C ALA A 87 -12.52 -1.68 -3.94
N LEU A 88 -12.11 -0.51 -3.41
CA LEU A 88 -11.29 -0.43 -2.20
C LEU A 88 -12.03 -0.96 -0.97
N GLN A 89 -13.33 -0.66 -0.82
CA GLN A 89 -14.13 -1.27 0.25
C GLN A 89 -14.14 -2.81 0.18
N ILE A 90 -14.26 -3.38 -1.01
CA ILE A 90 -14.22 -4.83 -1.21
C ILE A 90 -12.85 -5.40 -0.81
N THR A 91 -11.76 -4.80 -1.29
CA THR A 91 -10.39 -5.28 -1.00
C THR A 91 -9.99 -5.12 0.46
N GLY A 92 -10.59 -4.17 1.19
CA GLY A 92 -10.38 -3.93 2.62
C GLY A 92 -11.25 -4.79 3.55
N SER A 93 -12.44 -5.19 3.12
CA SER A 93 -13.41 -5.95 3.93
C SER A 93 -13.36 -7.46 3.71
N LYS A 94 -12.98 -7.92 2.50
CA LYS A 94 -12.87 -9.35 2.18
C LYS A 94 -11.44 -9.85 2.36
N SER A 95 -11.31 -11.07 2.88
CA SER A 95 -10.03 -11.78 2.94
C SER A 95 -9.75 -12.48 1.61
N GLY A 96 -8.51 -12.38 1.11
CA GLY A 96 -8.09 -13.14 -0.07
C GLY A 96 -7.96 -14.65 0.18
N ARG A 97 -8.00 -15.09 1.45
CA ARG A 97 -8.08 -16.52 1.79
C ARG A 97 -9.38 -17.18 1.32
N ALA A 98 -10.45 -16.39 1.21
CA ALA A 98 -11.79 -16.88 0.87
C ALA A 98 -12.10 -16.77 -0.64
N GLY A 99 -11.13 -16.37 -1.47
CA GLY A 99 -11.27 -16.24 -2.92
C GLY A 99 -10.59 -15.01 -3.50
N ASP A 100 -10.72 -14.84 -4.81
CA ASP A 100 -10.10 -13.74 -5.56
C ASP A 100 -10.89 -12.43 -5.40
N LYS A 101 -10.53 -11.67 -4.36
CA LYS A 101 -11.15 -10.37 -4.06
C LYS A 101 -10.75 -9.27 -5.05
N ILE A 102 -9.63 -9.40 -5.75
CA ILE A 102 -9.20 -8.43 -6.76
C ILE A 102 -10.15 -8.51 -7.94
N LYS A 103 -10.41 -9.72 -8.43
CA LYS A 103 -11.43 -9.98 -9.44
C LYS A 103 -12.82 -9.55 -8.99
N ALA A 104 -13.21 -9.85 -7.74
CA ALA A 104 -14.50 -9.41 -7.20
C ALA A 104 -14.62 -7.88 -7.07
N ALA A 105 -13.51 -7.16 -6.95
CA ALA A 105 -13.45 -5.71 -6.93
C ALA A 105 -13.45 -5.08 -8.34
N GLY A 106 -13.37 -5.90 -9.40
CA GLY A 106 -13.33 -5.43 -10.79
C GLY A 106 -12.04 -4.68 -11.13
N LEU A 107 -10.94 -4.98 -10.45
CA LEU A 107 -9.64 -4.37 -10.69
C LEU A 107 -8.80 -5.25 -11.61
N THR A 108 -7.98 -4.63 -12.45
CA THR A 108 -7.13 -5.33 -13.43
C THR A 108 -5.66 -5.21 -13.03
N PRO A 109 -5.04 -6.27 -12.45
CA PRO A 109 -3.62 -6.30 -12.15
C PRO A 109 -2.78 -6.13 -13.42
N MET A 110 -1.69 -5.38 -13.30
CA MET A 110 -0.70 -5.23 -14.36
C MET A 110 0.72 -5.34 -13.80
N ALA A 111 1.66 -5.73 -14.65
CA ALA A 111 3.08 -5.71 -14.32
C ALA A 111 3.50 -4.28 -13.92
N ALA A 112 4.27 -4.20 -12.85
CA ALA A 112 4.95 -2.97 -12.45
C ALA A 112 6.21 -2.76 -13.30
N SER A 113 6.78 -1.56 -13.26
CA SER A 113 7.90 -1.19 -14.15
C SER A 113 9.26 -1.73 -13.66
N GLN A 114 9.45 -1.87 -12.35
CA GLN A 114 10.73 -2.23 -11.74
C GLN A 114 10.64 -3.41 -10.76
N ILE A 115 9.46 -3.75 -10.25
CA ILE A 115 9.28 -4.78 -9.21
C ILE A 115 8.31 -5.90 -9.61
N ALA A 116 8.37 -7.03 -8.89
CA ALA A 116 7.51 -8.19 -9.15
C ALA A 116 6.07 -7.98 -8.68
N ALA A 117 5.86 -7.19 -7.60
CA ALA A 117 4.53 -6.89 -7.10
C ALA A 117 3.72 -6.08 -8.13
N PRO A 118 2.49 -6.48 -8.47
CA PRO A 118 1.72 -5.80 -9.51
C PRO A 118 1.20 -4.43 -9.09
N GLY A 119 0.97 -3.58 -10.09
CA GLY A 119 0.10 -2.40 -9.99
C GLY A 119 -1.30 -2.70 -10.56
N PHE A 120 -2.07 -1.64 -10.84
CA PHE A 120 -3.42 -1.76 -11.42
C PHE A 120 -3.62 -0.80 -12.59
N ALA A 121 -4.29 -1.28 -13.63
CA ALA A 121 -4.58 -0.48 -14.82
C ALA A 121 -5.39 0.78 -14.47
N GLU A 122 -6.33 0.65 -13.54
CA GLU A 122 -7.27 1.69 -13.10
C GLU A 122 -6.67 2.72 -12.13
N ALA A 123 -5.47 2.46 -11.62
CA ALA A 123 -4.82 3.35 -10.67
C ALA A 123 -4.46 4.70 -11.31
N GLU A 124 -4.58 5.78 -10.55
CA GLU A 124 -4.14 7.12 -10.97
C GLU A 124 -2.76 7.49 -10.42
N LEU A 125 -2.27 6.71 -9.46
CA LEU A 125 -0.93 6.75 -8.89
C LEU A 125 -0.50 5.31 -8.57
N ILE A 126 0.71 4.94 -8.96
CA ILE A 126 1.38 3.70 -8.58
C ILE A 126 2.75 4.08 -8.04
N ILE A 127 3.01 3.70 -6.80
CA ILE A 127 4.33 3.83 -6.16
C ILE A 127 4.87 2.41 -5.99
N GLU A 128 6.04 2.15 -6.56
CA GLU A 128 6.73 0.87 -6.45
C GLU A 128 7.79 0.95 -5.36
N CYS A 129 7.72 0.02 -4.41
CA CYS A 129 8.57 0.03 -3.24
C CYS A 129 9.32 -1.29 -3.01
N ARG A 130 10.52 -1.20 -2.44
CA ARG A 130 11.25 -2.34 -1.86
C ARG A 130 11.43 -2.14 -0.37
N LYS A 131 11.11 -3.16 0.43
CA LYS A 131 11.27 -3.10 1.90
C LYS A 131 12.74 -2.85 2.27
N MET A 132 12.96 -1.90 3.18
CA MET A 132 14.26 -1.56 3.77
C MET A 132 14.34 -2.00 5.24
N TYR A 133 13.22 -1.94 5.95
CA TYR A 133 13.14 -2.17 7.38
C TYR A 133 11.73 -2.60 7.78
N TRP A 134 11.63 -3.35 8.87
CA TRP A 134 10.36 -3.63 9.53
C TRP A 134 10.55 -3.62 11.04
N ASP A 135 9.47 -3.31 11.75
CA ASP A 135 9.40 -3.40 13.21
C ASP A 135 7.97 -3.67 13.65
N ASP A 136 7.78 -4.29 14.80
CA ASP A 136 6.46 -4.51 15.37
C ASP A 136 6.11 -3.38 16.33
N LEU A 137 4.88 -2.85 16.25
CA LEU A 137 4.42 -1.86 17.22
C LEU A 137 4.47 -2.46 18.63
N ASN A 138 5.29 -1.85 19.49
CA ASN A 138 5.38 -2.23 20.89
C ASN A 138 4.36 -1.42 21.71
N PRO A 139 3.26 -2.02 22.20
CA PRO A 139 2.26 -1.30 22.98
C PRO A 139 2.81 -0.69 24.27
N ALA A 140 3.89 -1.25 24.84
CA ALA A 140 4.54 -0.67 26.01
C ALA A 140 5.18 0.71 25.74
N GLN A 141 5.32 1.09 24.47
CA GLN A 141 5.84 2.38 24.04
C GLN A 141 4.74 3.38 23.64
N PHE A 142 3.45 3.04 23.80
CA PHE A 142 2.38 4.01 23.62
C PHE A 142 2.40 5.03 24.76
N LEU A 143 2.70 6.29 24.40
CA LEU A 143 2.63 7.42 25.32
C LEU A 143 1.19 7.89 25.57
N ASP A 144 0.31 7.67 24.59
CA ASP A 144 -1.12 7.91 24.68
C ASP A 144 -1.86 6.56 24.85
N PRO A 145 -2.44 6.27 26.03
CA PRO A 145 -3.17 5.03 26.27
C PRO A 145 -4.38 4.82 25.37
N GLU A 146 -4.98 5.88 24.81
CA GLU A 146 -6.16 5.74 23.93
C GLU A 146 -5.84 5.02 22.62
N ILE A 147 -4.57 4.97 22.22
CA ILE A 147 -4.12 4.21 21.04
C ILE A 147 -4.48 2.72 21.18
N GLU A 148 -4.49 2.18 22.40
CA GLU A 148 -4.82 0.78 22.68
C GLU A 148 -6.25 0.42 22.24
N ASN A 149 -7.17 1.39 22.16
CA ASN A 149 -8.54 1.18 21.68
C ASN A 149 -8.59 0.69 20.22
N ASN A 150 -7.51 0.87 19.45
CA ASN A 150 -7.39 0.33 18.11
C ASN A 150 -7.07 -1.18 18.09
N TYR A 151 -6.70 -1.79 19.23
CA TYR A 151 -6.18 -3.17 19.32
C TYR A 151 -6.95 -4.04 20.32
N PRO A 152 -8.28 -4.20 20.19
CA PRO A 152 -9.06 -5.02 21.12
C PRO A 152 -8.63 -6.49 21.15
N LEU A 153 -8.00 -6.99 20.07
CA LEU A 153 -7.49 -8.36 19.96
C LEU A 153 -5.97 -8.47 20.19
N LYS A 154 -5.31 -7.39 20.60
CA LYS A 154 -3.84 -7.31 20.74
C LYS A 154 -3.07 -7.73 19.48
N ASP A 155 -3.66 -7.47 18.31
CA ASP A 155 -3.10 -7.76 16.99
C ASP A 155 -2.38 -6.52 16.42
N TYR A 156 -1.32 -6.10 17.12
CA TYR A 156 -0.57 -4.90 16.79
C TYR A 156 0.02 -4.97 15.38
N HIS A 157 0.02 -3.84 14.67
CA HIS A 157 0.54 -3.82 13.30
C HIS A 157 2.07 -4.01 13.30
N ARG A 158 2.57 -4.68 12.25
CA ARG A 158 3.95 -4.54 11.80
C ARG A 158 4.07 -3.30 10.94
N ILE A 159 5.07 -2.49 11.22
CA ILE A 159 5.52 -1.37 10.42
C ILE A 159 6.50 -1.89 9.37
N TYR A 160 6.38 -1.40 8.14
CA TYR A 160 7.39 -1.60 7.09
C TYR A 160 7.77 -0.25 6.51
N PHE A 161 9.06 -0.06 6.28
CA PHE A 161 9.58 1.06 5.50
C PHE A 161 9.98 0.52 4.13
N GLY A 162 9.39 1.05 3.06
CA GLY A 162 9.78 0.75 1.69
C GLY A 162 10.50 1.93 1.06
N GLU A 163 11.66 1.69 0.46
CA GLU A 163 12.27 2.65 -0.47
C GLU A 163 11.36 2.82 -1.66
N ILE A 164 11.11 4.05 -2.08
CA ILE A 164 10.40 4.34 -3.32
C ILE A 164 11.37 4.21 -4.49
N LEU A 165 11.11 3.23 -5.37
CA LEU A 165 11.93 2.95 -6.56
C LEU A 165 11.40 3.61 -7.83
N SER A 166 10.07 3.73 -7.93
CA SER A 166 9.38 4.32 -9.07
C SER A 166 8.08 4.94 -8.63
N ILE A 167 7.73 6.06 -9.27
CA ILE A 167 6.43 6.70 -9.14
C ILE A 167 5.88 6.90 -10.54
N SER A 168 4.67 6.42 -10.78
CA SER A 168 3.91 6.80 -11.97
C SER A 168 2.54 7.32 -11.58
N GLY A 169 2.13 8.46 -12.13
CA GLY A 169 0.87 9.08 -11.77
C GLY A 169 0.34 9.99 -12.85
N VAL A 170 -0.93 10.39 -12.71
CA VAL A 170 -1.50 11.44 -13.54
C VAL A 170 -0.99 12.82 -13.15
N LYS A 171 -1.20 13.82 -14.02
CA LYS A 171 -0.65 15.18 -13.87
C LYS A 171 -0.86 15.81 -12.49
N SER A 172 -1.95 15.51 -11.77
CA SER A 172 -2.20 16.06 -10.44
C SER A 172 -1.21 15.61 -9.35
N TYR A 173 -0.39 14.59 -9.62
CA TYR A 173 0.65 14.10 -8.71
C TYR A 173 2.05 14.64 -9.01
N CYS A 174 2.17 15.51 -10.01
CA CYS A 174 3.43 16.09 -10.47
C CYS A 174 3.33 17.62 -10.43
N MET A 175 4.34 18.30 -9.89
CA MET A 175 4.50 19.75 -10.00
C MET A 175 5.15 20.12 -11.33
#